data_AF-A0A973J376-F1
#
_entry.id   AF-A0A973J376-F1
#
_cell.length_a   1.000
_cell.length_b   1.000
_cell.length_c   1.000
_cell.angle_alpha   90.00
_cell.angle_beta   90.00
_cell.angle_gamma   90.00
#
_symmetry.space_group_name_H-M   'P 1'
#
loop_
_entity.id
_entity.type
_entity.pdbx_description
1 polymer ?
#
loop_
_entity_poly.entity_id
_entity_poly.type
_entity_poly.pdbx_seq_one_letter_code
_entity_poly.pdbx_strand_id
1 'polypeptide(L)'
;MNISQDAFREAAIDKFRPVVEQIVEHWAIGKPPNPSPAATSDKPSGYFRLTNYLMEYLITHGTFPSGIHAMPEGRDRLGNLEPSFPVDFDEILKGFAMPD
;
A
#
# COMPACT_ATOMS: atom_id res chain seq x y z
N MET A 1 10.10 -8.21 25.04
CA MET A 1 8.78 -7.84 24.49
C MET A 1 8.53 -6.38 24.85
N ASN A 2 8.53 -5.50 23.85
CA ASN A 2 8.40 -4.06 24.04
C ASN A 2 6.93 -3.68 23.83
N ILE A 3 6.08 -4.01 24.81
CA ILE A 3 4.61 -3.93 24.76
C ILE A 3 4.13 -2.54 24.29
N SER A 4 4.90 -1.48 24.54
CA SER A 4 4.58 -0.12 24.12
C SER A 4 4.71 0.14 22.62
N GLN A 5 5.63 -0.53 21.92
CA GLN A 5 5.85 -0.30 20.48
C GLN A 5 4.84 -1.07 19.64
N ASP A 6 4.55 -2.31 20.03
CA ASP A 6 3.57 -3.14 19.34
C ASP A 6 2.16 -2.55 19.46
N ALA A 7 1.76 -2.10 20.66
CA ALA A 7 0.47 -1.45 20.88
C ALA A 7 0.33 -0.11 20.12
N PHE A 8 1.40 0.68 20.04
CA PHE A 8 1.41 1.90 19.22
C PHE A 8 1.20 1.56 17.73
N ARG A 9 1.90 0.54 17.25
CA ARG A 9 1.80 0.11 15.85
C ARG A 9 0.40 -0.43 15.53
N GLU A 10 -0.19 -1.24 16.40
CA GLU A 10 -1.57 -1.72 16.23
C GLU A 10 -2.57 -0.56 16.16
N ALA A 11 -2.49 0.39 17.08
CA ALA A 11 -3.36 1.57 17.07
C ALA A 11 -3.17 2.43 15.80
N ALA A 12 -1.93 2.59 15.33
CA ALA A 12 -1.64 3.29 14.08
C ALA A 12 -2.20 2.55 12.86
N ILE A 13 -2.09 1.21 12.83
CA ILE A 13 -2.69 0.37 11.79
C ILE A 13 -4.21 0.56 11.75
N ASP A 14 -4.87 0.51 12.90
CA ASP A 14 -6.34 0.67 12.98
C ASP A 14 -6.79 2.06 12.53
N LYS A 15 -6.02 3.11 12.87
CA LYS A 15 -6.27 4.48 12.42
C LYS A 15 -6.12 4.62 10.90
N PHE A 16 -5.05 4.10 10.31
CA PHE A 16 -4.72 4.35 8.90
C PHE A 16 -5.32 3.34 7.92
N ARG A 17 -5.68 2.14 8.36
CA ARG A 17 -6.19 1.07 7.47
C ARG A 17 -7.35 1.53 6.58
N PRO A 18 -8.42 2.18 7.09
CA PRO A 18 -9.55 2.54 6.24
C PRO A 18 -9.17 3.46 5.09
N VAL A 19 -8.32 4.46 5.34
CA VAL A 19 -7.90 5.42 4.29
C VAL A 19 -6.94 4.77 3.30
N VAL A 20 -6.02 3.91 3.78
CA VAL A 20 -5.09 3.16 2.92
C VAL A 20 -5.86 2.24 1.98
N GLU A 21 -6.85 1.50 2.49
CA GLU A 21 -7.69 0.62 1.69
C GLU A 21 -8.45 1.43 0.62
N GLN A 22 -9.07 2.56 0.98
CA GLN A 22 -9.77 3.39 -0.01
C GLN A 22 -8.85 3.95 -1.09
N ILE A 23 -7.65 4.42 -0.74
CA ILE A 23 -6.67 4.94 -1.71
C ILE A 23 -6.25 3.84 -2.69
N VAL A 24 -5.89 2.66 -2.17
CA VAL A 24 -5.39 1.57 -3.02
C VAL A 24 -6.51 0.97 -3.86
N GLU A 25 -7.74 0.88 -3.34
CA GLU A 25 -8.92 0.49 -4.13
C GLU A 25 -9.19 1.49 -5.26
N HIS A 26 -9.11 2.79 -4.98
CA HIS A 26 -9.27 3.81 -6.02
C HIS A 26 -8.18 3.71 -7.08
N TRP A 27 -6.92 3.56 -6.67
CA TRP A 27 -5.79 3.31 -7.58
C TRP A 27 -6.01 2.06 -8.45
N ALA A 28 -6.68 1.02 -7.93
CA ALA A 28 -6.91 -0.22 -8.64
C ALA A 28 -7.99 -0.13 -9.74
N ILE A 29 -8.82 0.91 -9.74
CA ILE A 29 -9.94 1.05 -10.70
C ILE A 29 -9.43 0.98 -12.15
N GLY A 30 -10.06 0.11 -12.95
CA GLY A 30 -9.74 -0.06 -14.37
C GLY A 30 -8.44 -0.80 -14.67
N LYS A 31 -7.68 -1.22 -13.65
CA LYS A 31 -6.47 -2.04 -13.83
C LYS A 31 -6.87 -3.53 -13.96
N PRO A 32 -6.18 -4.30 -14.82
CA PRO A 32 -6.46 -5.72 -14.93
C PRO A 32 -6.00 -6.47 -13.67
N PRO A 33 -6.67 -7.58 -13.30
CA PRO A 33 -6.20 -8.48 -12.25
C PRO A 33 -4.77 -8.96 -12.48
N ASN A 34 -4.09 -9.37 -11.41
CA ASN A 34 -2.78 -10.01 -11.53
C ASN A 34 -2.89 -11.26 -12.44
N PRO A 35 -2.15 -11.34 -13.55
CA PRO A 35 -2.27 -12.44 -14.51
C PRO A 35 -1.61 -13.74 -14.00
N SER A 36 -0.94 -13.72 -12.85
CA SER A 36 -0.30 -14.90 -12.28
C SER A 36 -1.35 -15.99 -11.99
N PRO A 37 -1.13 -17.24 -12.45
CA PRO A 37 -2.02 -18.37 -12.12
C PRO A 37 -1.98 -18.71 -10.62
N ALA A 38 -0.99 -18.19 -9.88
CA ALA A 38 -0.88 -18.34 -8.43
C ALA A 38 -1.57 -17.18 -7.65
N ALA A 39 -2.24 -16.24 -8.33
CA ALA A 39 -3.00 -15.18 -7.68
C ALA A 39 -4.19 -15.77 -6.88
N THR A 40 -4.45 -15.20 -5.70
CA THR A 40 -5.60 -15.61 -4.83
C THR A 40 -6.66 -14.53 -4.71
N SER A 41 -6.57 -13.48 -5.51
CA SER A 41 -7.51 -12.37 -5.54
C SER A 41 -7.57 -11.80 -6.96
N ASP A 42 -8.63 -11.06 -7.24
CA ASP A 42 -8.82 -10.28 -8.46
C ASP A 42 -8.03 -8.96 -8.48
N LYS A 43 -7.30 -8.64 -7.41
CA LYS A 43 -6.50 -7.42 -7.30
C LYS A 43 -5.38 -7.36 -8.36
N PRO A 44 -5.07 -6.15 -8.87
CA PRO A 44 -3.99 -5.96 -9.84
C PRO A 44 -2.61 -6.24 -9.22
N SER A 45 -1.63 -6.51 -10.07
CA SER A 45 -0.23 -6.59 -9.66
C SER A 45 0.19 -5.32 -8.92
N GLY A 46 0.88 -5.48 -7.79
CA GLY A 46 1.34 -4.35 -6.96
C GLY A 46 0.32 -3.83 -5.95
N TYR A 47 -0.96 -4.24 -5.98
CA TYR A 47 -1.99 -3.82 -5.02
C TYR A 47 -1.52 -3.93 -3.56
N PHE A 48 -1.19 -5.15 -3.13
CA PHE A 48 -0.75 -5.38 -1.75
C PHE A 48 0.61 -4.76 -1.43
N ARG A 49 1.50 -4.60 -2.43
CA ARG A 49 2.76 -3.88 -2.24
C ARG A 49 2.52 -2.42 -1.93
N LEU A 50 1.63 -1.77 -2.69
CA LEU A 50 1.25 -0.38 -2.46
C LEU A 50 0.51 -0.22 -1.12
N THR A 51 -0.39 -1.14 -0.76
CA THR A 51 -1.05 -1.17 0.55
C THR A 51 -0.03 -1.19 1.68
N ASN A 52 0.91 -2.14 1.64
CA ASN A 52 1.93 -2.28 2.67
C ASN A 52 2.84 -1.05 2.71
N TYR A 53 3.29 -0.57 1.55
CA TYR A 53 4.14 0.62 1.45
C TYR A 53 3.48 1.84 2.10
N LEU A 54 2.22 2.13 1.72
CA LEU A 54 1.50 3.30 2.22
C LEU A 54 1.22 3.19 3.72
N MET A 55 0.87 1.99 4.20
CA MET A 55 0.70 1.73 5.62
C MET A 55 1.98 1.99 6.41
N GLU A 56 3.11 1.41 6.00
CA GLU A 56 4.39 1.64 6.69
C GLU A 56 4.81 3.11 6.63
N TYR A 57 4.60 3.78 5.51
CA TYR A 57 4.91 5.20 5.38
C TYR A 57 4.10 6.02 6.37
N LEU A 58 2.79 5.80 6.47
CA LEU A 58 1.92 6.53 7.39
C LEU A 58 2.25 6.25 8.86
N ILE A 59 2.54 5.00 9.22
CA ILE A 59 2.97 4.65 10.58
C ILE A 59 4.29 5.35 10.94
N THR A 60 5.22 5.44 9.97
CA THR A 60 6.56 5.99 10.20
C THR A 60 6.56 7.52 10.22
N HIS A 61 5.80 8.15 9.33
CA HIS A 61 5.89 9.59 9.06
C HIS A 61 4.67 10.39 9.52
N GLY A 62 3.56 9.72 9.84
CA GLY A 62 2.31 10.36 10.26
C GLY A 62 1.70 11.30 9.21
N THR A 63 2.15 11.22 7.96
CA THR A 63 1.77 12.10 6.86
C THR A 63 1.72 11.31 5.56
N PHE A 64 0.93 11.79 4.60
CA PHE A 64 0.93 11.19 3.27
C PHE A 64 2.27 11.38 2.55
N PRO A 65 2.70 10.39 1.74
CA PRO A 65 3.80 10.59 0.80
C PRO A 65 3.42 11.60 -0.29
N SER A 66 4.42 12.16 -0.96
CA SER A 66 4.25 13.19 -2.00
C SER A 66 5.22 12.96 -3.15
N GLY A 67 4.82 13.34 -4.36
CA GLY A 67 5.61 13.12 -5.57
C GLY A 67 5.68 11.66 -6.02
N ILE A 68 6.66 11.35 -6.87
CA ILE A 68 6.82 10.03 -7.48
C ILE A 68 7.77 9.18 -6.66
N HIS A 69 7.29 8.02 -6.21
CA HIS A 69 8.08 7.03 -5.48
C HIS A 69 8.20 5.74 -6.29
N ALA A 70 9.38 5.13 -6.28
CA ALA A 70 9.56 3.76 -6.77
C ALA A 70 9.08 2.77 -5.71
N MET A 71 8.11 1.93 -6.05
CA MET A 71 7.68 0.84 -5.18
C MET A 71 8.79 -0.22 -5.07
N PRO A 72 8.98 -0.84 -3.90
CA PRO A 72 9.98 -1.88 -3.74
C PRO A 72 9.70 -3.06 -4.68
N GLU A 73 10.76 -3.71 -5.14
CA GLU A 73 10.65 -4.98 -5.85
C GLU A 73 9.94 -6.01 -4.97
N GLY A 74 9.12 -6.85 -5.59
CA GLY A 74 8.40 -7.92 -4.92
C GLY A 74 8.91 -9.29 -5.29
N ARG A 75 8.35 -10.31 -4.65
CA ARG A 75 8.42 -11.68 -5.14
C ARG A 75 7.01 -12.25 -5.21
N ASP A 76 6.71 -12.93 -6.29
CA ASP A 76 5.48 -13.71 -6.37
C ASP A 76 5.59 -14.99 -5.51
N ARG A 77 4.49 -15.75 -5.43
CA ARG A 77 4.45 -16.99 -4.65
C ARG A 77 5.38 -18.10 -5.17
N LEU A 78 5.80 -18.01 -6.43
CA LEU A 78 6.74 -18.94 -7.05
C LEU A 78 8.19 -18.48 -6.85
N GLY A 79 8.41 -17.36 -6.15
CA GLY A 79 9.70 -16.78 -5.88
C GLY A 79 10.26 -15.92 -7.02
N ASN A 80 9.50 -15.73 -8.11
CA ASN A 80 9.92 -14.89 -9.22
C ASN A 80 9.94 -13.43 -8.79
N LEU A 81 10.92 -12.68 -9.32
CA LEU A 81 11.02 -11.25 -9.08
C LEU A 81 9.84 -10.54 -9.75
N GLU A 82 9.12 -9.73 -8.97
CA GLU A 82 8.19 -8.76 -9.51
C GLU A 82 8.88 -7.39 -9.53
N PRO A 83 8.98 -6.74 -10.69
CA PRO A 83 9.76 -5.52 -10.81
C PRO A 83 9.16 -4.38 -9.97
N SER A 84 10.04 -3.44 -9.62
CA SER A 84 9.65 -2.12 -9.12
C SER A 84 8.74 -1.42 -10.13
N PHE A 85 7.85 -0.57 -9.64
CA PHE A 85 7.01 0.28 -10.47
C PHE A 85 6.86 1.66 -9.81
N PRO A 86 6.78 2.74 -10.60
CA PRO A 86 6.57 4.07 -10.07
C PRO A 86 5.11 4.27 -9.62
N VAL A 87 4.91 5.03 -8.56
CA VAL A 87 3.60 5.54 -8.12
C VAL A 87 3.73 7.05 -7.92
N ASP A 88 2.83 7.79 -8.56
CA ASP A 88 2.68 9.23 -8.35
C ASP A 88 1.67 9.47 -7.22
N PHE A 89 2.17 9.81 -6.04
CA PHE A 89 1.33 10.06 -4.87
C PHE A 89 0.58 11.38 -4.94
N ASP A 90 1.07 12.36 -5.71
CA ASP A 90 0.33 13.61 -5.92
C ASP A 90 -0.94 13.38 -6.74
N GLU A 91 -0.97 12.34 -7.58
CA GLU A 91 -2.15 11.93 -8.34
C GLU A 91 -3.08 11.02 -7.51
N ILE A 92 -2.55 9.93 -6.95
CA ILE A 92 -3.42 8.90 -6.35
C ILE A 92 -4.04 9.31 -5.01
N LEU A 93 -3.51 10.37 -4.38
CA LEU A 93 -4.02 10.92 -3.13
C LEU A 93 -4.98 12.11 -3.35
N LYS A 94 -5.26 12.51 -4.59
CA LYS A 94 -6.20 13.61 -4.87
C LYS A 94 -7.57 13.30 -4.28
N GLY A 95 -8.05 14.20 -3.43
CA GLY A 95 -9.35 14.08 -2.78
C GLY A 95 -9.35 13.22 -1.51
N PHE A 96 -8.21 12.69 -1.09
CA PHE A 96 -8.06 12.01 0.21
C PHE A 96 -7.55 12.97 1.28
N ALA A 97 -8.03 12.78 2.51
CA ALA A 97 -7.60 13.52 3.68
C ALA A 97 -7.03 12.57 4.73
N MET A 98 -6.09 13.08 5.53
CA MET A 98 -5.57 12.33 6.67
C MET A 98 -6.68 12.12 7.70
N PRO A 99 -6.76 10.93 8.35
CA PRO A 99 -7.68 10.70 9.45
C PRO A 99 -7.26 11.50 10.68
N ASP A 100 -8.26 12.07 11.37
CA ASP A 100 -8.09 12.86 12.61
C ASP A 100 -7.33 12.10 13.70
#